data_AF-A0A0G0LEH9-F1
#
_entry.id   AF-A0A0G0LEH9-F1
#
_cell.length_a   1.000
_cell.length_b   1.000
_cell.length_c   1.000
_cell.angle_alpha   90.00
_cell.angle_beta   90.00
_cell.angle_gamma   90.00
#
_symmetry.space_group_name_H-M   'P 1'
#
loop_
_entity.id
_entity.type
_entity.pdbx_description
1 polymer ?
#
loop_
_entity_poly.entity_id
_entity_poly.type
_entity_poly.pdbx_seq_one_letter_code
_entity_poly.pdbx_strand_id
1 'polypeptide(L)'
;AFIDAEHAFDSEYGKKLGIDLDSLLISQPDTGEQALEITETLVRSNAVDIIVIDSVAALVPRAEIEGEMGDAMMGVQARLMSQALRKLTAAISKSKTIVIFINQIRMKIGVMFGNPETTTGGNALKFYSSIRMDIRRREQLKQGEEIVGGHHQVKVVKNKVAPPFRIAEFDIMYNEGISKEGDLIDTGIKLGVVEKAGAWLSFNGEKIGQGKEAAREFLKEHKDIALKIHNDIWSKVKEQA
;
A
#
# COMPACT_ATOMS: atom_id res chain seq x y z
N ALA A 1 -7.81 -7.34 -9.85
CA ALA A 1 -7.26 -8.71 -9.81
C ALA A 1 -6.13 -8.78 -8.78
N PHE A 2 -5.97 -9.92 -8.12
CA PHE A 2 -4.98 -10.17 -7.09
C PHE A 2 -4.21 -11.46 -7.42
N ILE A 3 -2.90 -11.33 -7.61
CA ILE A 3 -1.99 -12.45 -7.86
C ILE A 3 -1.32 -12.77 -6.53
N ASP A 4 -1.88 -13.76 -5.83
CA ASP A 4 -1.45 -14.24 -4.52
C ASP A 4 -0.34 -15.29 -4.67
N ALA A 5 0.87 -14.83 -4.93
CA ALA A 5 2.06 -15.69 -4.98
C ALA A 5 2.55 -16.11 -3.58
N GLU A 6 2.18 -15.38 -2.52
CA GLU A 6 2.48 -15.76 -1.13
C GLU A 6 1.52 -16.83 -0.57
N HIS A 7 0.43 -17.14 -1.27
CA HIS A 7 -0.62 -18.06 -0.82
C HIS A 7 -1.17 -17.70 0.58
N ALA A 8 -1.26 -16.41 0.86
CA ALA A 8 -1.55 -15.87 2.19
C ALA A 8 -2.80 -14.98 2.23
N PHE A 9 -3.53 -14.87 1.11
CA PHE A 9 -4.73 -14.04 1.07
C PHE A 9 -5.87 -14.63 1.93
N ASP A 10 -6.30 -13.85 2.92
CA ASP A 10 -7.48 -14.16 3.75
C ASP A 10 -8.72 -13.44 3.20
N SER A 11 -9.64 -14.22 2.61
CA SER A 11 -10.89 -13.69 2.07
C SER A 11 -11.83 -13.12 3.13
N GLU A 12 -11.89 -13.69 4.34
CA GLU A 12 -12.74 -13.18 5.42
C GLU A 12 -12.24 -11.82 5.90
N TYR A 13 -10.92 -11.69 6.05
CA TYR A 13 -10.31 -10.42 6.37
C TYR A 13 -10.49 -9.40 5.25
N GLY A 14 -10.29 -9.80 3.98
CA GLY A 14 -10.53 -8.95 2.82
C GLY A 14 -11.94 -8.37 2.78
N LYS A 15 -12.96 -9.18 3.10
CA LYS A 15 -14.35 -8.73 3.18
C LYS A 15 -14.55 -7.68 4.28
N LYS A 16 -13.93 -7.84 5.45
CA LYS A 16 -13.96 -6.84 6.53
C LYS A 16 -13.35 -5.51 6.11
N LEU A 17 -12.32 -5.55 5.27
CA LEU A 17 -11.69 -4.35 4.68
C LEU A 17 -12.51 -3.72 3.53
N GLY A 18 -13.67 -4.28 3.19
CA GLY A 18 -14.55 -3.76 2.14
C GLY A 18 -14.19 -4.22 0.73
N ILE A 19 -13.41 -5.30 0.58
CA ILE A 19 -13.17 -5.92 -0.72
C ILE A 19 -14.44 -6.65 -1.17
N ASP A 20 -14.91 -6.35 -2.37
CA ASP A 20 -15.93 -7.14 -3.06
C ASP A 20 -15.28 -8.42 -3.61
N LEU A 21 -15.52 -9.53 -2.91
CA LEU A 21 -14.93 -10.82 -3.27
C LEU A 21 -15.53 -11.42 -4.55
N ASP A 22 -16.76 -11.05 -4.90
CA ASP A 22 -17.46 -11.64 -6.07
C ASP A 22 -16.88 -11.09 -7.38
N SER A 23 -16.41 -9.83 -7.38
CA SER A 23 -15.72 -9.22 -8.52
C SER A 23 -14.20 -9.37 -8.48
N LEU A 24 -13.63 -9.89 -7.39
CA LEU A 24 -12.19 -10.06 -7.25
C LEU A 24 -11.69 -11.29 -8.02
N LEU A 25 -11.03 -11.03 -9.16
CA LEU A 25 -10.22 -12.05 -9.83
C LEU A 25 -8.98 -12.37 -8.97
N ILE A 26 -8.95 -13.54 -8.35
CA ILE A 26 -7.80 -14.06 -7.60
C ILE A 26 -7.09 -15.17 -8.39
N SER A 27 -5.77 -15.17 -8.35
CA SER A 27 -4.94 -16.23 -8.95
C SER A 27 -3.82 -16.59 -7.99
N GLN A 28 -3.61 -17.88 -7.79
CA GLN A 28 -2.51 -18.45 -7.00
C GLN A 28 -1.58 -19.20 -7.96
N PRO A 29 -0.52 -18.55 -8.47
CA PRO A 29 0.38 -19.15 -9.44
C PRO A 29 1.37 -20.11 -8.78
N ASP A 30 1.74 -21.16 -9.49
CA ASP A 30 2.77 -22.14 -9.10
C ASP A 30 4.19 -21.59 -9.30
N THR A 31 4.39 -20.68 -10.26
CA THR A 31 5.72 -20.16 -10.62
C THR A 31 5.72 -18.65 -10.86
N GLY A 32 6.89 -18.02 -10.70
CA GLY A 32 7.08 -16.60 -10.98
C GLY A 32 6.83 -16.23 -12.44
N GLU A 33 7.19 -17.11 -13.39
CA GLU A 33 6.86 -16.96 -14.80
C GLU A 33 5.35 -16.90 -15.02
N GLN A 34 4.62 -17.88 -14.49
CA GLN A 34 3.17 -17.98 -14.63
C GLN A 34 2.47 -16.74 -14.03
N ALA A 35 2.89 -16.29 -12.86
CA ALA A 35 2.36 -15.08 -12.22
C ALA A 35 2.48 -13.84 -13.13
N LEU A 36 3.63 -13.66 -13.78
CA LEU A 36 3.91 -12.53 -14.66
C LEU A 36 3.20 -12.66 -16.01
N GLU A 37 3.02 -13.88 -16.53
CA GLU A 37 2.24 -14.16 -17.75
C GLU A 37 0.74 -13.91 -17.55
N ILE A 38 0.19 -14.32 -16.41
CA ILE A 38 -1.20 -14.00 -16.02
C ILE A 38 -1.36 -12.49 -15.93
N THR A 39 -0.43 -11.81 -15.26
CA THR A 39 -0.44 -10.35 -15.16
C THR A 39 -0.42 -9.69 -16.55
N GLU A 40 0.48 -10.13 -17.44
CA GLU A 40 0.57 -9.60 -18.81
C GLU A 40 -0.74 -9.81 -19.58
N THR A 41 -1.34 -10.99 -19.46
CA THR A 41 -2.62 -11.32 -20.12
C THR A 41 -3.75 -10.42 -19.62
N LEU A 42 -3.87 -10.23 -18.31
CA LEU A 42 -4.87 -9.35 -17.72
C LEU A 42 -4.67 -7.89 -18.15
N VAL A 43 -3.43 -7.37 -18.18
CA VAL A 43 -3.14 -6.03 -18.68
C VAL A 43 -3.56 -5.89 -20.16
N ARG A 44 -3.22 -6.87 -21.00
CA ARG A 44 -3.54 -6.84 -22.44
C ARG A 44 -5.03 -6.95 -22.72
N SER A 45 -5.79 -7.60 -21.84
CA SER A 45 -7.24 -7.72 -21.98
C SER A 45 -7.95 -6.36 -21.87
N ASN A 46 -7.33 -5.37 -21.20
CA ASN A 46 -7.96 -4.10 -20.81
C ASN A 46 -9.27 -4.26 -20.01
N ALA A 47 -9.53 -5.44 -19.44
CA ALA A 47 -10.72 -5.72 -18.66
C ALA A 47 -10.52 -5.48 -17.15
N VAL A 48 -9.30 -5.17 -16.73
CA VAL A 48 -8.94 -4.99 -15.31
C VAL A 48 -8.25 -3.65 -15.11
N ASP A 49 -8.79 -2.83 -14.19
CA ASP A 49 -8.23 -1.51 -13.88
C ASP A 49 -7.03 -1.59 -12.93
N ILE A 50 -7.04 -2.53 -11.98
CA ILE A 50 -5.97 -2.67 -10.97
C ILE A 50 -5.58 -4.15 -10.81
N ILE A 51 -4.29 -4.41 -10.89
CA ILE A 51 -3.69 -5.71 -10.62
C ILE A 51 -2.68 -5.55 -9.48
N VAL A 52 -2.80 -6.36 -8.44
CA VAL A 52 -1.84 -6.44 -7.33
C VAL A 52 -1.12 -7.76 -7.40
N ILE A 53 0.20 -7.76 -7.25
CA ILE A 53 1.04 -8.97 -7.15
C ILE A 53 1.63 -9.01 -5.74
N ASP A 54 1.24 -10.04 -4.99
CA ASP A 54 1.65 -10.27 -3.61
C ASP A 54 2.35 -11.63 -3.48
N SER A 55 3.68 -11.71 -3.52
CA SER A 55 4.64 -10.61 -3.62
C SER A 55 5.80 -10.96 -4.55
N VAL A 56 6.62 -9.96 -4.89
CA VAL A 56 7.84 -10.16 -5.69
C VAL A 56 8.78 -11.19 -5.06
N ALA A 57 8.82 -11.27 -3.73
CA ALA A 57 9.69 -12.22 -3.05
C ALA A 57 9.29 -13.68 -3.33
N ALA A 58 7.99 -13.92 -3.53
CA ALA A 58 7.41 -15.23 -3.83
C ALA A 58 7.36 -15.55 -5.34
N LEU A 59 7.82 -14.66 -6.22
CA LEU A 59 7.95 -14.96 -7.65
C LEU A 59 9.17 -15.85 -7.90
N VAL A 60 9.08 -17.11 -7.48
CA VAL A 60 10.16 -18.10 -7.60
C VAL A 60 10.19 -18.65 -9.03
N PRO A 61 11.32 -18.54 -9.75
CA PRO A 61 11.42 -19.10 -11.11
C PRO A 61 11.20 -20.61 -11.12
N ARG A 62 10.56 -21.14 -12.18
CA ARG A 62 10.32 -22.58 -12.33
C ARG A 62 11.59 -23.43 -12.13
N ALA A 63 12.72 -22.98 -12.68
CA ALA A 63 13.99 -23.69 -12.54
C ALA A 63 14.44 -23.84 -11.07
N GLU A 64 14.10 -22.89 -10.21
CA GLU A 64 14.44 -22.92 -8.78
C GLU A 64 13.47 -23.85 -8.01
N ILE A 65 12.21 -23.94 -8.44
CA ILE A 65 11.21 -24.85 -7.86
C ILE A 65 11.52 -26.31 -8.22
N GLU A 66 11.96 -26.56 -9.45
CA GLU A 66 12.31 -27.91 -9.93
C GLU A 66 13.71 -28.35 -9.50
N GLY A 67 14.56 -27.41 -9.05
CA GLY A 67 15.92 -27.68 -8.59
C GLY A 67 15.99 -28.26 -7.18
N GLU A 68 17.18 -28.68 -6.76
CA GLU A 68 17.40 -29.18 -5.40
C GLU A 68 17.72 -28.04 -4.42
N MET A 69 17.33 -28.21 -3.16
CA MET A 69 17.66 -27.24 -2.12
C MET A 69 19.19 -27.15 -1.94
N GLY A 70 19.75 -25.98 -2.22
CA GLY A 70 21.20 -25.74 -2.17
C GLY A 70 21.83 -25.53 -3.55
N ASP A 71 21.08 -25.73 -4.63
CA ASP A 71 21.55 -25.43 -5.98
C ASP A 71 21.88 -23.93 -6.14
N ALA A 72 23.04 -23.65 -6.72
CA ALA A 72 23.53 -22.30 -6.92
C ALA A 72 22.84 -21.63 -8.13
N MET A 73 21.63 -21.13 -7.95
CA MET A 73 20.87 -20.40 -8.97
C MET A 73 21.00 -18.88 -8.83
N MET A 74 22.23 -18.36 -9.00
CA MET A 74 22.50 -16.94 -8.77
C MET A 74 21.74 -16.03 -9.76
N GLY A 75 20.85 -15.20 -9.22
CA GLY A 75 20.24 -14.08 -9.95
C GLY A 75 19.16 -14.47 -10.96
N VAL A 76 18.64 -15.71 -10.91
CA VAL A 76 17.59 -16.18 -11.83
C VAL A 76 16.33 -15.32 -11.70
N GLN A 77 15.86 -15.07 -10.47
CA GLN A 77 14.71 -14.18 -10.22
C GLN A 77 14.93 -12.76 -10.76
N ALA A 78 16.13 -12.18 -10.60
CA ALA A 78 16.43 -10.84 -11.10
C ALA A 78 16.39 -10.77 -12.63
N ARG A 79 16.81 -11.83 -13.32
CA ARG A 79 16.73 -11.96 -14.78
C ARG A 79 15.28 -12.10 -15.24
N LEU A 80 14.50 -12.96 -14.58
CA LEU A 80 13.07 -13.12 -14.82
C LEU A 80 12.35 -11.77 -14.73
N MET A 81 12.52 -11.06 -13.62
CA MET A 81 11.91 -9.74 -13.41
C MET A 81 12.32 -8.73 -14.48
N SER A 82 13.60 -8.72 -14.88
CA SER A 82 14.10 -7.81 -15.92
C SER A 82 13.48 -8.08 -17.29
N GLN A 83 13.28 -9.35 -17.65
CA GLN A 83 12.65 -9.75 -18.90
C GLN A 83 11.15 -9.46 -18.88
N ALA A 84 10.46 -9.86 -17.80
CA ALA A 84 9.04 -9.67 -17.64
C ALA A 84 8.66 -8.18 -17.62
N LEU A 85 9.32 -7.35 -16.82
CA LEU A 85 9.01 -5.93 -16.72
C LEU A 85 9.25 -5.17 -18.04
N ARG A 86 10.19 -5.61 -18.87
CA ARG A 86 10.40 -5.03 -20.20
C ARG A 86 9.18 -5.22 -21.09
N LYS A 87 8.57 -6.41 -21.09
CA LYS A 87 7.35 -6.71 -21.84
C LYS A 87 6.14 -6.03 -21.21
N LEU A 88 6.00 -6.18 -19.89
CA LEU A 88 4.85 -5.71 -19.12
C LEU A 88 4.72 -4.18 -19.18
N THR A 89 5.81 -3.43 -19.06
CA THR A 89 5.78 -1.95 -19.14
C THR A 89 5.22 -1.46 -20.48
N ALA A 90 5.56 -2.13 -21.58
CA ALA A 90 5.05 -1.77 -22.90
C ALA A 90 3.56 -2.13 -23.09
N ALA A 91 3.07 -3.15 -22.39
CA ALA A 91 1.65 -3.48 -22.34
C ALA A 91 0.88 -2.48 -21.44
N ILE A 92 1.40 -2.21 -20.24
CA ILE A 92 0.81 -1.28 -19.27
C ILE A 92 0.62 0.10 -19.90
N SER A 93 1.63 0.63 -20.61
CA SER A 93 1.56 1.98 -21.20
C SER A 93 0.48 2.15 -22.28
N LYS A 94 -0.02 1.04 -22.86
CA LYS A 94 -1.10 1.02 -23.84
C LYS A 94 -2.46 0.67 -23.22
N SER A 95 -2.47 0.34 -21.94
CA SER A 95 -3.65 0.02 -21.15
C SER A 95 -4.02 1.18 -20.23
N LYS A 96 -5.16 1.06 -19.55
CA LYS A 96 -5.52 1.91 -18.40
C LYS A 96 -5.31 1.18 -17.06
N THR A 97 -4.56 0.08 -17.07
CA THR A 97 -4.36 -0.78 -15.91
C THR A 97 -3.21 -0.29 -15.03
N ILE A 98 -3.45 -0.22 -13.73
CA ILE A 98 -2.43 -0.02 -12.70
C ILE A 98 -1.93 -1.39 -12.24
N VAL A 99 -0.60 -1.58 -12.23
CA VAL A 99 0.02 -2.79 -11.67
C VAL A 99 0.82 -2.43 -10.43
N ILE A 100 0.46 -3.02 -9.30
CA ILE A 100 1.08 -2.83 -7.99
C ILE A 100 1.87 -4.09 -7.65
N PHE A 101 3.14 -3.92 -7.32
CA PHE A 101 3.99 -4.99 -6.81
C PHE A 101 4.23 -4.78 -5.32
N ILE A 102 3.83 -5.74 -4.51
CA ILE A 102 4.22 -5.82 -3.10
C ILE A 102 5.61 -6.46 -3.05
N ASN A 103 6.48 -5.95 -2.18
CA ASN A 103 7.84 -6.45 -2.06
C ASN A 103 8.32 -6.35 -0.62
N GLN A 104 9.21 -7.25 -0.25
CA GLN A 104 9.77 -7.36 1.07
C GLN A 104 11.16 -6.71 1.14
N ILE A 105 11.49 -6.18 2.32
CA ILE A 105 12.83 -5.71 2.62
C ILE A 105 13.72 -6.93 2.98
N ARG A 106 14.97 -6.89 2.51
CA ARG A 106 16.05 -7.80 2.86
C ARG A 106 17.29 -6.99 3.23
N MET A 107 18.22 -7.60 3.96
CA MET A 107 19.50 -6.99 4.29
C MET A 107 20.58 -7.48 3.33
N LYS A 108 21.34 -6.56 2.75
CA LYS A 108 22.51 -6.90 1.94
C LYS A 108 23.70 -7.20 2.85
N ILE A 109 24.14 -8.46 2.86
CA ILE A 109 25.33 -8.90 3.61
C ILE A 109 26.57 -8.16 3.07
N GLY A 110 27.45 -7.72 3.98
CA GLY A 110 28.75 -7.12 3.64
C GLY A 110 28.73 -5.60 3.41
N VAL A 111 27.60 -4.92 3.63
CA VAL A 111 27.55 -3.44 3.60
C VAL A 111 28.01 -2.90 4.96
N MET A 112 29.21 -2.30 5.00
CA MET A 112 29.78 -1.69 6.22
C MET A 112 29.37 -0.22 6.42
N PHE A 113 28.92 0.46 5.36
CA PHE A 113 28.52 1.87 5.39
C PHE A 113 27.27 2.10 4.53
N GLY A 114 26.35 2.95 5.01
CA GLY A 114 25.09 3.28 4.32
C GLY A 114 23.90 2.41 4.74
N ASN A 115 22.78 2.54 4.02
CA ASN A 115 21.57 1.74 4.29
C ASN A 115 21.76 0.30 3.72
N PRO A 116 21.74 -0.75 4.56
CA PRO A 116 21.89 -2.14 4.10
C PRO A 116 20.59 -2.71 3.50
N GLU A 117 19.46 -2.01 3.60
CA GLU A 117 18.18 -2.46 3.08
C GLU A 117 18.17 -2.56 1.54
N THR A 118 17.66 -3.68 1.05
CA THR A 118 17.38 -3.93 -0.36
C THR A 118 16.02 -4.62 -0.52
N THR A 119 15.54 -4.71 -1.75
CA THR A 119 14.29 -5.41 -2.10
C THR A 119 14.60 -6.62 -2.97
N THR A 120 13.72 -7.62 -2.95
CA THR A 120 13.85 -8.84 -3.78
C THR A 120 13.57 -8.55 -5.28
N GLY A 121 13.90 -9.50 -6.17
CA GLY A 121 13.65 -9.36 -7.61
C GLY A 121 14.67 -8.51 -8.39
N GLY A 122 15.82 -8.20 -7.79
CA GLY A 122 16.88 -7.41 -8.43
C GLY A 122 16.55 -5.91 -8.56
N ASN A 123 17.16 -5.25 -9.55
CA ASN A 123 17.03 -3.79 -9.70
C ASN A 123 15.96 -3.34 -10.71
N ALA A 124 15.46 -4.23 -11.56
CA ALA A 124 14.57 -3.86 -12.66
C ALA A 124 13.32 -3.11 -12.17
N LEU A 125 12.64 -3.64 -11.15
CA LEU A 125 11.44 -3.02 -10.59
C LEU A 125 11.71 -1.59 -10.11
N LYS A 126 12.87 -1.34 -9.48
CA LYS A 126 13.25 0.01 -9.01
C LYS A 126 13.26 1.03 -10.16
N PHE A 127 13.66 0.63 -11.36
CA PHE A 127 13.73 1.50 -12.54
C PHE A 127 12.39 1.62 -13.28
N TYR A 128 11.69 0.50 -13.45
CA TYR A 128 10.42 0.45 -14.20
C TYR A 128 9.27 1.10 -13.43
N SER A 129 9.19 0.97 -12.10
CA SER A 129 8.11 1.58 -11.31
C SER A 129 8.03 3.09 -11.51
N SER A 130 6.83 3.61 -11.76
CA SER A 130 6.55 5.05 -11.82
C SER A 130 6.51 5.69 -10.45
N ILE A 131 5.97 4.98 -9.46
CA ILE A 131 5.88 5.38 -8.06
C ILE A 131 6.46 4.25 -7.20
N ARG A 132 7.19 4.59 -6.15
CA ARG A 132 7.62 3.64 -5.11
C ARG A 132 7.30 4.22 -3.75
N MET A 133 6.72 3.38 -2.90
CA MET A 133 6.30 3.71 -1.55
C MET A 133 7.02 2.79 -0.56
N ASP A 134 7.58 3.36 0.50
CA ASP A 134 8.15 2.66 1.66
C ASP A 134 7.17 2.85 2.82
N ILE A 135 6.51 1.77 3.24
CA ILE A 135 5.55 1.76 4.35
C ILE A 135 6.20 1.18 5.59
N ARG A 136 6.06 1.86 6.73
CA ARG A 136 6.57 1.41 8.03
C ARG A 136 5.55 1.64 9.13
N ARG A 137 5.35 0.65 9.99
CA ARG A 137 4.63 0.83 11.25
C ARG A 137 5.55 1.57 12.23
N ARG A 138 5.09 2.72 12.74
CA ARG A 138 5.81 3.56 13.69
C ARG A 138 5.46 3.21 15.12
N GLU A 139 4.17 3.08 15.41
CA GLU A 139 3.67 2.88 16.76
C GLU A 139 2.50 1.87 16.76
N GLN A 140 2.28 1.26 17.92
CA GLN A 140 1.09 0.44 18.17
C GLN A 140 0.01 1.33 18.78
N LEU A 141 -1.21 1.21 18.27
CA LEU A 141 -2.37 1.87 18.85
C LEU A 141 -2.99 0.95 19.88
N LYS A 142 -3.22 1.47 21.09
CA LYS A 142 -3.78 0.71 22.21
C LYS A 142 -5.05 1.34 22.72
N GLN A 143 -6.01 0.50 23.11
CA GLN A 143 -7.20 0.89 23.85
C GLN A 143 -7.22 0.09 25.16
N GLY A 144 -6.88 0.75 26.27
CA GLY A 144 -6.55 0.03 27.50
C GLY A 144 -5.29 -0.83 27.30
N GLU A 145 -5.42 -2.14 27.51
CA GLU A 145 -4.34 -3.12 27.33
C GLU A 145 -4.30 -3.75 25.93
N GLU A 146 -5.38 -3.63 25.15
CA GLU A 146 -5.50 -4.26 23.84
C GLU A 146 -4.86 -3.43 22.73
N ILE A 147 -4.15 -4.10 21.80
CA ILE A 147 -3.60 -3.45 20.60
C ILE A 147 -4.68 -3.49 19.52
N VAL A 148 -5.19 -2.32 19.17
CA VAL A 148 -6.32 -2.15 18.24
C VAL A 148 -5.89 -1.78 16.82
N GLY A 149 -4.62 -1.44 16.63
CA GLY A 149 -4.08 -1.08 15.32
C GLY A 149 -2.63 -0.61 15.38
N GLY A 150 -2.21 0.11 14.33
CA GLY A 150 -0.89 0.74 14.30
C GLY A 150 -0.90 2.06 13.56
N HIS A 151 -0.05 2.98 14.03
CA HIS A 151 0.26 4.20 13.30
C HIS A 151 1.32 3.88 12.23
N HIS A 152 1.01 4.19 10.98
CA HIS A 152 1.85 3.87 9.82
C HIS A 152 2.31 5.14 9.12
N GLN A 153 3.54 5.10 8.62
CA GLN A 153 4.11 6.14 7.80
C GLN A 153 4.45 5.55 6.43
N VAL A 154 4.02 6.23 5.37
CA VAL A 154 4.35 5.91 3.98
C VAL A 154 5.18 7.04 3.39
N LYS A 155 6.40 6.73 2.95
CA LYS A 155 7.28 7.65 2.24
C LYS A 155 7.28 7.34 0.74
N VAL A 156 7.02 8.35 -0.08
CA VAL A 156 7.12 8.24 -1.55
C VAL A 156 8.60 8.35 -1.95
N VAL A 157 9.31 7.22 -2.00
CA VAL A 157 10.75 7.18 -2.29
C VAL A 157 11.09 7.35 -3.78
N LYS A 158 10.10 7.22 -4.67
CA LYS A 158 10.22 7.55 -6.09
C LYS A 158 8.87 8.03 -6.61
N ASN A 159 8.88 9.09 -7.42
CA ASN A 159 7.69 9.58 -8.10
C ASN A 159 8.09 10.17 -9.46
N LYS A 160 7.48 9.68 -10.55
CA LYS A 160 7.69 10.19 -11.92
C LYS A 160 6.64 11.20 -12.38
N VAL A 161 5.59 11.44 -11.61
CA VAL A 161 4.43 12.28 -12.01
C VAL A 161 4.20 13.48 -11.10
N ALA A 162 4.87 13.54 -9.95
CA ALA A 162 4.85 14.67 -9.02
C ALA A 162 6.14 14.69 -8.19
N PRO A 163 6.42 15.75 -7.39
CA PRO A 163 7.59 15.80 -6.53
C PRO A 163 7.70 14.59 -5.58
N PRO A 164 8.85 13.88 -5.52
CA PRO A 164 9.05 12.74 -4.63
C PRO A 164 9.34 13.16 -3.18
N PHE A 165 9.54 12.17 -2.31
CA PHE A 165 9.97 12.28 -0.91
C PHE A 165 8.95 12.88 0.06
N ARG A 166 7.71 13.06 -0.38
CA ARG A 166 6.59 13.36 0.52
C ARG A 166 6.29 12.15 1.42
N ILE A 167 5.76 12.45 2.60
CA ILE A 167 5.40 11.50 3.64
C ILE A 167 3.91 11.64 3.92
N ALA A 168 3.22 10.52 4.04
CA ALA A 168 1.87 10.43 4.58
C ALA A 168 1.89 9.58 5.85
N GLU A 169 1.10 9.96 6.84
CA GLU A 169 0.96 9.26 8.11
C GLU A 169 -0.52 9.01 8.35
N PHE A 170 -0.86 7.81 8.77
CA PHE A 170 -2.25 7.40 9.00
C PHE A 170 -2.30 6.16 9.89
N ASP A 171 -3.47 5.94 10.48
CA ASP A 171 -3.72 4.78 11.32
C ASP A 171 -4.30 3.63 10.49
N ILE A 172 -3.82 2.41 10.73
CA ILE A 172 -4.43 1.18 10.22
C ILE A 172 -4.99 0.44 11.44
N MET A 173 -6.31 0.34 11.49
CA MET A 173 -7.05 -0.34 12.54
C MET A 173 -7.28 -1.80 12.14
N TYR A 174 -7.09 -2.73 13.09
CA TYR A 174 -7.33 -4.14 12.81
C TYR A 174 -8.82 -4.39 12.53
N ASN A 175 -9.11 -5.20 11.51
CA ASN A 175 -10.47 -5.49 11.02
C ASN A 175 -11.25 -4.31 10.42
N GLU A 176 -10.69 -3.11 10.37
CA GLU A 176 -11.34 -1.94 9.73
C GLU A 176 -10.50 -1.34 8.59
N GLY A 177 -9.19 -1.54 8.61
CA GLY A 177 -8.28 -1.00 7.58
C GLY A 177 -7.82 0.42 7.88
N ILE A 178 -7.56 1.20 6.83
CA ILE A 178 -7.10 2.59 6.97
C ILE A 178 -8.22 3.43 7.58
N SER A 179 -7.94 4.08 8.71
CA SER A 179 -8.87 4.94 9.42
C SER A 179 -9.06 6.29 8.70
N LYS A 180 -10.12 6.39 7.89
CA LYS A 180 -10.43 7.62 7.15
C LYS A 180 -10.79 8.77 8.09
N GLU A 181 -11.58 8.49 9.11
CA GLU A 181 -12.01 9.48 10.09
C GLU A 181 -10.84 9.97 10.94
N GLY A 182 -9.90 9.07 11.28
CA GLY A 182 -8.66 9.44 11.96
C GLY A 182 -7.79 10.37 11.11
N ASP A 183 -7.64 10.07 9.81
CA ASP A 183 -6.88 10.91 8.88
C ASP A 183 -7.52 12.30 8.68
N LEU A 184 -8.86 12.36 8.60
CA LEU A 184 -9.59 13.64 8.55
C LEU A 184 -9.33 14.51 9.79
N ILE A 185 -9.26 13.91 10.98
CA ILE A 185 -8.96 14.64 12.21
C ILE A 185 -7.53 15.16 12.18
N ASP A 186 -6.53 14.30 11.90
CA ASP A 186 -5.12 14.69 11.92
C ASP A 186 -4.83 15.77 10.86
N THR A 187 -5.32 15.58 9.64
CA THR A 187 -5.18 16.54 8.54
C THR A 187 -5.95 17.82 8.83
N GLY A 188 -7.15 17.72 9.39
CA GLY A 188 -7.98 18.86 9.77
C GLY A 188 -7.30 19.73 10.82
N ILE A 189 -6.69 19.14 11.85
CA ILE A 189 -5.91 19.85 12.87
C ILE A 189 -4.72 20.55 12.23
N LYS A 190 -3.97 19.83 11.38
CA LYS A 190 -2.78 20.35 10.70
C LYS A 190 -3.07 21.56 9.81
N LEU A 191 -4.23 21.57 9.15
CA LEU A 191 -4.66 22.66 8.26
C LEU A 191 -5.51 23.73 8.96
N GLY A 192 -5.77 23.59 10.26
CA GLY A 192 -6.60 24.52 11.03
C GLY A 192 -8.10 24.48 10.69
N VAL A 193 -8.57 23.38 10.07
CA VAL A 193 -10.00 23.12 9.82
C VAL A 193 -10.66 22.57 11.09
N VAL A 194 -9.95 21.75 11.85
CA VAL A 194 -10.38 21.23 13.15
C VAL A 194 -9.60 21.95 14.24
N GLU A 195 -10.31 22.53 15.19
CA GLU A 195 -9.72 23.25 16.31
C GLU A 195 -9.40 22.28 17.46
N LYS A 196 -8.22 22.45 18.07
CA LYS A 196 -7.80 21.66 19.23
C LYS A 196 -7.55 22.56 20.43
N ALA A 197 -8.38 22.42 21.47
CA ALA A 197 -8.25 23.12 22.74
C ALA A 197 -7.94 22.12 23.86
N GLY A 198 -6.65 21.93 24.16
CA GLY A 198 -6.19 20.87 25.06
C GLY A 198 -6.51 19.49 24.50
N ALA A 199 -7.36 18.74 25.21
CA ALA A 199 -7.86 17.44 24.76
C ALA A 199 -9.12 17.52 23.89
N TRP A 200 -9.81 18.66 23.86
CA TRP A 200 -11.07 18.82 23.11
C TRP A 200 -10.80 19.15 21.65
N LEU A 201 -11.53 18.49 20.77
CA LEU A 201 -11.57 18.74 19.33
C LEU A 201 -12.93 19.35 18.95
N SER A 202 -12.90 20.38 18.12
CA SER A 202 -14.09 21.09 17.65
C SER A 202 -14.03 21.36 16.14
N PHE A 203 -15.18 21.38 15.49
CA PHE A 203 -15.35 21.79 14.11
C PHE A 203 -16.44 22.84 14.02
N ASN A 204 -16.13 24.01 13.44
CA ASN A 204 -17.07 25.15 13.35
C ASN A 204 -17.75 25.53 14.69
N GLY A 205 -17.00 25.45 15.80
CA GLY A 205 -17.49 25.75 17.15
C GLY A 205 -18.25 24.61 17.83
N GLU A 206 -18.62 23.55 17.12
CA GLU A 206 -19.24 22.35 17.70
C GLU A 206 -18.16 21.40 18.21
N LYS A 207 -18.33 20.88 19.43
CA LYS A 207 -17.40 19.90 20.01
C LYS A 207 -17.66 18.53 19.38
N ILE A 208 -16.63 17.97 18.74
CA ILE A 208 -16.72 16.67 18.07
C ILE A 208 -16.13 15.53 18.91
N GLY A 209 -15.36 15.82 19.95
CA GLY A 209 -14.89 14.80 20.88
C GLY A 209 -13.78 15.25 21.82
N GLN A 210 -13.58 14.50 22.91
CA GLN A 210 -12.44 14.65 23.80
C GLN A 210 -11.40 13.58 23.49
N GLY A 211 -10.32 13.98 22.82
CA GLY A 211 -9.30 13.08 22.28
C GLY A 211 -9.64 12.57 20.89
N LYS A 212 -8.64 11.98 20.24
CA LYS A 212 -8.73 11.51 18.84
C LYS A 212 -9.75 10.38 18.68
N GLU A 213 -9.78 9.45 19.63
CA GLU A 213 -10.65 8.27 19.55
C GLU A 213 -12.14 8.64 19.62
N ALA A 214 -12.53 9.45 20.61
CA ALA A 214 -13.91 9.92 20.73
C ALA A 214 -14.34 10.74 19.51
N ALA A 215 -13.47 11.59 18.97
CA ALA A 215 -13.76 12.33 17.74
C ALA A 215 -13.89 11.41 16.52
N ARG A 216 -13.11 10.32 16.46
CA ARG A 216 -13.20 9.33 15.37
C ARG A 216 -14.55 8.62 15.41
N GLU A 217 -14.99 8.15 16.58
CA GLU A 217 -16.30 7.53 16.76
C GLU A 217 -17.43 8.48 16.36
N PHE A 218 -17.35 9.74 16.81
CA PHE A 218 -18.31 10.79 16.42
C PHE A 218 -18.38 10.96 14.88
N LEU A 219 -17.25 11.04 14.18
CA LEU A 219 -17.24 11.19 12.72
C LEU A 219 -17.74 9.95 11.97
N LYS A 220 -17.59 8.75 12.54
CA LYS A 220 -18.17 7.52 11.98
C LYS A 220 -19.70 7.57 12.01
N GLU A 221 -20.28 8.11 13.09
CA GLU A 221 -21.72 8.26 13.27
C GLU A 221 -22.28 9.45 12.48
N HIS A 222 -21.52 10.55 12.38
CA HIS A 222 -21.91 11.80 11.73
C HIS A 222 -21.21 12.01 10.39
N LYS A 223 -21.59 11.20 9.39
CA LYS A 223 -20.98 11.21 8.04
C LYS A 223 -21.11 12.55 7.32
N ASP A 224 -22.15 13.32 7.60
CA ASP A 224 -22.36 14.65 7.02
C ASP A 224 -21.31 15.66 7.54
N ILE A 225 -20.94 15.58 8.82
CA ILE A 225 -19.88 16.39 9.41
C ILE A 225 -18.52 15.95 8.87
N ALA A 226 -18.26 14.64 8.80
CA ALA A 226 -17.03 14.12 8.20
C ALA A 226 -16.85 14.59 6.74
N LEU A 227 -17.93 14.62 5.95
CA LEU A 227 -17.89 15.12 4.58
C LEU A 227 -17.62 16.63 4.51
N LYS A 228 -18.17 17.44 5.43
CA LYS A 228 -17.87 18.87 5.52
C LYS A 228 -16.39 19.10 5.82
N ILE A 229 -15.85 18.43 6.83
CA ILE A 229 -14.42 18.49 7.18
C ILE A 229 -13.55 18.12 5.98
N HIS A 230 -13.88 17.03 5.29
CA HIS A 230 -13.19 16.60 4.07
C HIS A 230 -13.17 17.71 3.01
N ASN A 231 -14.31 18.34 2.73
CA ASN A 231 -14.41 19.38 1.71
C ASN A 231 -13.63 20.65 2.09
N ASP A 232 -13.65 21.03 3.36
CA ASP A 232 -12.90 22.18 3.86
C ASP A 232 -11.38 21.93 3.80
N ILE A 233 -10.94 20.72 4.15
CA ILE A 233 -9.56 20.26 3.97
C ILE A 233 -9.12 20.39 2.50
N TRP A 234 -9.92 19.87 1.57
CA TRP A 234 -9.57 19.95 0.14
C TRP A 234 -9.56 21.38 -0.41
N SER A 235 -10.44 22.24 0.10
CA SER A 235 -10.44 23.66 -0.26
C SER A 235 -9.12 24.31 0.18
N LYS A 236 -8.67 24.06 1.43
CA LYS A 236 -7.37 24.52 1.92
C LYS A 236 -6.19 23.97 1.14
N VAL A 237 -6.21 22.69 0.77
CA VAL A 237 -5.15 22.07 -0.03
C VAL A 237 -5.06 22.71 -1.42
N LYS A 238 -6.18 23.01 -2.06
CA LYS A 238 -6.22 23.68 -3.37
C LYS A 238 -5.74 25.13 -3.31
N GLU A 239 -5.99 25.84 -2.22
CA GLU A 239 -5.45 27.19 -1.99
C GLU A 239 -3.91 27.19 -1.85
N GLN A 240 -3.34 26.09 -1.38
CA GLN A 240 -1.88 25.94 -1.14
C GLN A 240 -1.12 25.33 -2.34
N ALA A 241 -1.83 24.82 -3.35
CA ALA A 241 -1.27 24.12 -4.51
C ALA A 241 -1.07 25.04 -5.70
#